data_AF-A0AAN6EF12-F1
#
_entry.id   AF-A0AAN6EF12-F1
#
_cell.length_a   1.000
_cell.length_b   1.000
_cell.length_c   1.000
_cell.angle_alpha   90.00
_cell.angle_beta   90.00
_cell.angle_gamma   90.00
#
_symmetry.space_group_name_H-M   'P 1'
#
loop_
_entity.id
_entity.type
_entity.pdbx_description
1 polymer ?
#
loop_
_entity_poly.entity_id
_entity_poly.type
_entity_poly.pdbx_seq_one_letter_code
_entity_poly.pdbx_strand_id
1 'polypeptide(L)'
;MTSDTKSVSSSASSRRDGTPSEPNGSIVPSSSSGDFMSFFKGILSFTGDLSSLTCPSFLLNGISLLEYGAHWSDYPHVLAEITKATDSAERMKLVARWFVSTLYGSYNKR
;
A
#
# COMPACT_ATOMS: atom_id res chain seq x y z
N MET A 1 -57.47 42.71 -13.99
CA MET A 1 -56.32 42.13 -14.69
C MET A 1 -55.07 42.53 -13.92
N THR A 2 -54.50 41.60 -13.15
CA THR A 2 -53.06 41.40 -12.94
C THR A 2 -52.92 40.29 -11.91
N SER A 3 -52.45 39.16 -12.39
CA SER A 3 -52.14 37.95 -11.65
C SER A 3 -50.85 38.18 -10.89
N ASP A 4 -50.80 37.87 -9.58
CA ASP A 4 -49.53 37.77 -8.87
C ASP A 4 -49.32 36.36 -8.34
N THR A 5 -48.22 35.81 -8.84
CA THR A 5 -47.80 34.42 -8.81
C THR A 5 -47.12 34.07 -7.49
N LYS A 6 -47.48 32.88 -7.01
CA LYS A 6 -46.91 32.09 -5.91
C LYS A 6 -45.36 32.05 -5.94
N SER A 7 -44.70 32.45 -4.84
CA SER A 7 -43.29 32.13 -4.58
C SER A 7 -43.20 31.28 -3.31
N VAL A 8 -43.10 29.96 -3.50
CA VAL A 8 -42.78 29.00 -2.44
C VAL A 8 -41.26 28.90 -2.39
N SER A 9 -40.63 29.34 -1.29
CA SER A 9 -39.19 29.15 -1.09
C SER A 9 -38.91 27.68 -0.80
N SER A 10 -38.43 26.95 -1.81
CA SER A 10 -37.87 25.60 -1.64
C SER A 10 -36.45 25.73 -1.07
N SER A 11 -36.25 25.29 0.17
CA SER A 11 -34.92 25.14 0.76
C SER A 11 -34.19 24.01 0.04
N ALA A 12 -33.39 24.37 -0.96
CA ALA A 12 -32.53 23.44 -1.68
C ALA A 12 -31.42 22.93 -0.75
N SER A 13 -31.59 21.69 -0.28
CA SER A 13 -30.54 20.92 0.39
C SER A 13 -29.38 20.73 -0.58
N SER A 14 -28.32 21.53 -0.39
CA SER A 14 -27.02 21.41 -1.05
C SER A 14 -26.49 19.97 -0.92
N ARG A 15 -26.68 19.17 -1.98
CA ARG A 15 -25.99 17.90 -2.16
C ARG A 15 -24.56 18.26 -2.55
N ARG A 16 -23.62 18.02 -1.64
CA ARG A 16 -22.18 18.04 -1.92
C ARG A 16 -21.89 16.94 -2.94
N ASP A 17 -21.71 17.32 -4.19
CA ASP A 17 -21.09 16.48 -5.21
C ASP A 17 -19.59 16.46 -4.90
N GLY A 18 -19.17 15.49 -4.09
CA GLY A 18 -17.77 15.21 -3.80
C GLY A 18 -17.24 14.28 -4.88
N THR A 19 -16.77 14.84 -5.99
CA THR A 19 -15.85 14.11 -6.86
C THR A 19 -14.64 13.70 -6.03
N PRO A 20 -14.22 12.41 -6.02
CA PRO A 20 -12.98 12.04 -5.37
C PRO A 20 -11.85 12.75 -6.11
N SER A 21 -11.18 13.67 -5.44
CA SER A 21 -9.93 14.23 -5.93
C SER A 21 -8.93 13.09 -6.10
N GLU A 22 -8.62 12.73 -7.34
CA GLU A 22 -7.45 11.94 -7.71
C GLU A 22 -6.24 12.46 -6.92
N PRO A 23 -5.43 11.59 -6.27
CA PRO A 23 -4.25 12.04 -5.55
C PRO A 23 -3.18 12.46 -6.56
N ASN A 24 -3.27 13.68 -7.05
CA ASN A 24 -2.15 14.41 -7.66
C ASN A 24 -1.14 14.75 -6.55
N GLY A 25 -0.39 13.74 -6.11
CA GLY A 25 0.64 13.90 -5.08
C GLY A 25 1.99 13.53 -5.66
N SER A 26 2.82 14.54 -5.98
CA SER A 26 4.25 14.28 -6.13
C SER A 26 4.72 13.64 -4.82
N ILE A 27 5.13 12.36 -4.88
CA ILE A 27 5.65 11.58 -3.74
C ILE A 27 6.86 12.31 -3.09
N VAL A 28 7.48 13.20 -3.85
CA VAL A 28 8.61 14.02 -3.45
C VAL A 28 8.10 15.37 -2.93
N PRO A 29 8.39 15.73 -1.67
CA PRO A 29 8.17 17.09 -1.18
C PRO A 29 8.91 18.09 -2.06
N SER A 30 8.27 19.21 -2.43
CA SER A 30 8.87 20.22 -3.31
C SER A 30 10.19 20.79 -2.78
N SER A 31 10.38 20.82 -1.45
CA SER A 31 11.62 21.21 -0.77
C SER A 31 12.73 20.15 -0.83
N SER A 32 12.40 18.89 -1.10
CA SER A 32 13.33 17.74 -1.09
C SER A 32 13.63 17.17 -2.49
N SER A 33 13.13 17.83 -3.54
CA SER A 33 13.37 17.43 -4.94
C SER A 33 14.87 17.40 -5.33
N GLY A 34 15.68 18.30 -4.75
CA GLY A 34 17.13 18.32 -4.97
C GLY A 34 17.86 17.11 -4.36
N ASP A 35 17.46 16.72 -3.16
CA ASP A 35 18.00 15.54 -2.46
C ASP A 35 17.62 14.24 -3.17
N PHE A 36 16.37 14.17 -3.67
CA PHE A 36 15.89 13.05 -4.47
C PHE A 36 16.69 12.86 -5.77
N MET A 37 16.96 13.96 -6.49
CA MET A 37 17.76 13.91 -7.71
C MET A 37 19.21 13.52 -7.44
N SER A 38 19.78 13.96 -6.32
CA SER A 38 21.13 13.60 -5.88
C SER A 38 21.22 12.12 -5.51
N PHE A 39 20.21 11.59 -4.82
CA PHE A 39 20.07 10.16 -4.54
C PHE A 39 19.97 9.33 -5.83
N PHE A 40 19.16 9.73 -6.80
CA PHE A 40 19.05 9.03 -8.09
C PHE A 40 20.35 9.02 -8.91
N LYS A 41 21.09 10.13 -8.91
CA LYS A 41 22.44 10.17 -9.51
C LYS A 41 23.38 9.19 -8.82
N GLY A 42 23.24 9.06 -7.50
CA GLY A 42 23.90 8.02 -6.70
C GLY A 42 23.57 6.63 -7.23
N ILE A 43 22.29 6.27 -7.37
CA ILE A 43 21.83 4.97 -7.91
C ILE A 43 22.43 4.68 -9.29
N LEU A 44 22.41 5.65 -10.21
CA LEU A 44 22.87 5.45 -11.59
C LEU A 44 24.38 5.20 -11.71
N SER A 45 25.17 5.77 -10.79
CA SER A 45 26.63 5.58 -10.77
C SER A 45 27.04 4.40 -9.89
N PHE A 46 26.09 3.67 -9.33
CA PHE A 46 26.32 2.67 -8.31
C PHE A 46 26.46 1.26 -8.89
N THR A 47 27.56 0.59 -8.52
CA THR A 47 27.89 -0.78 -8.96
C THR A 47 27.99 -1.78 -7.81
N GLY A 48 27.62 -1.40 -6.58
CA GLY A 48 27.77 -2.21 -5.35
C GLY A 48 26.46 -2.66 -4.69
N ASP A 49 26.42 -2.70 -3.35
CA ASP A 49 25.24 -3.00 -2.51
C ASP A 49 24.45 -1.75 -2.07
N LEU A 50 23.12 -1.79 -2.23
CA LEU A 50 22.18 -0.70 -1.95
C LEU A 50 22.26 -0.17 -0.52
N SER A 51 22.79 -0.96 0.42
CA SER A 51 22.98 -0.58 1.82
C SER A 51 23.96 0.58 2.04
N SER A 52 24.84 0.88 1.07
CA SER A 52 25.82 1.97 1.15
C SER A 52 25.28 3.33 0.68
N LEU A 53 24.09 3.36 0.09
CA LEU A 53 23.44 4.59 -0.34
C LEU A 53 22.67 5.21 0.84
N THR A 54 22.95 6.49 1.13
CA THR A 54 22.13 7.23 2.09
C THR A 54 20.79 7.58 1.46
N CYS A 55 19.72 6.95 1.95
CA CYS A 55 18.36 7.17 1.48
C CYS A 55 17.76 8.43 2.13
N PRO A 56 17.14 9.35 1.37
CA PRO A 56 16.41 10.48 1.92
C PRO A 56 15.31 10.03 2.90
N SER A 57 15.16 10.73 4.03
CA SER A 57 14.26 10.31 5.11
C SER A 57 12.78 10.19 4.70
N PHE A 58 12.33 10.91 3.67
CA PHE A 58 10.95 10.80 3.17
C PHE A 58 10.67 9.49 2.40
N LEU A 59 11.69 8.71 2.05
CA LEU A 59 11.56 7.37 1.44
C LEU A 59 11.68 6.25 2.48
N LEU A 60 12.02 6.57 3.73
CA LEU A 60 12.14 5.57 4.79
C LEU A 60 10.75 5.19 5.31
N ASN A 61 10.51 3.88 5.39
CA ASN A 61 9.36 3.34 6.09
C ASN A 61 9.63 3.35 7.61
N GLY A 62 8.63 3.69 8.42
CA GLY A 62 8.72 3.68 9.88
C GLY A 62 8.66 2.27 10.51
N ILE A 63 8.41 1.25 9.69
CA ILE A 63 8.30 -0.16 10.09
C ILE A 63 9.68 -0.82 10.03
N SER A 64 10.06 -1.53 11.09
CA SER A 64 11.31 -2.30 11.10
C SER A 64 11.23 -3.49 10.14
N LEU A 65 12.34 -3.81 9.47
CA LEU A 65 12.42 -5.01 8.63
C LEU A 65 12.10 -6.30 9.38
N LEU A 66 12.31 -6.34 10.70
CA LEU A 66 11.98 -7.51 11.53
C LEU A 66 10.47 -7.73 11.66
N GLU A 67 9.65 -6.68 11.52
CA GLU A 67 8.19 -6.78 11.63
C GLU A 67 7.59 -7.56 10.44
N TYR A 68 8.24 -7.50 9.27
CA TYR A 68 7.82 -8.27 8.09
C TYR A 68 7.91 -9.79 8.31
N GLY A 69 8.73 -10.25 9.27
CA GLY A 69 8.80 -11.67 9.65
C GLY A 69 7.47 -12.21 10.19
N ALA A 70 6.61 -11.36 10.75
CA ALA A 70 5.31 -11.77 11.26
C ALA A 70 4.37 -12.31 10.16
N HIS A 71 4.52 -11.85 8.91
CA HIS A 71 3.62 -12.19 7.80
C HIS A 71 3.63 -13.67 7.41
N TRP A 72 4.68 -14.41 7.79
CA TRP A 72 4.72 -15.88 7.66
C TRP A 72 3.60 -16.58 8.45
N SER A 73 3.06 -15.90 9.47
CA SER A 73 2.05 -16.41 10.39
C SER A 73 0.70 -15.67 10.31
N ASP A 74 0.47 -14.85 9.28
CA ASP A 74 -0.81 -14.11 9.10
C ASP A 74 -2.03 -15.06 9.01
N TYR A 75 -1.82 -16.28 8.51
CA TYR A 75 -2.86 -17.31 8.34
C TYR A 75 -2.50 -18.62 9.06
N PRO A 76 -2.52 -18.66 10.41
CA PRO A 76 -2.03 -19.81 11.18
C PRO A 76 -2.88 -21.06 10.96
N HIS A 77 -4.17 -20.91 10.64
CA HIS A 77 -5.05 -22.02 10.31
C HIS A 77 -4.65 -22.74 9.02
N VAL A 78 -4.18 -22.00 7.99
CA VAL A 78 -3.70 -22.57 6.72
C VAL A 78 -2.41 -23.36 6.94
N LEU A 79 -1.52 -22.86 7.82
CA LEU A 79 -0.32 -23.59 8.22
C LEU A 79 -0.67 -24.89 8.97
N ALA A 80 -1.64 -24.84 9.88
CA ALA A 80 -2.10 -26.01 10.64
C ALA A 80 -2.81 -27.06 9.78
N GLU A 81 -3.36 -26.71 8.62
CA GLU A 81 -3.94 -27.69 7.69
C GLU A 81 -2.90 -28.66 7.14
N ILE A 82 -1.64 -28.23 7.00
CA ILE A 82 -0.55 -29.04 6.44
C ILE A 82 -0.35 -30.35 7.22
N THR A 83 -0.53 -30.31 8.54
CA THR A 83 -0.33 -31.48 9.41
C THR A 83 -1.49 -32.48 9.31
N LYS A 84 -2.61 -32.12 8.67
CA LYS A 84 -3.78 -32.98 8.50
C LYS A 84 -3.70 -33.85 7.24
N ALA A 85 -2.82 -33.52 6.30
CA ALA A 85 -2.66 -34.27 5.06
C ALA A 85 -1.90 -35.59 5.27
N THR A 86 -2.51 -36.69 4.85
CA THR A 86 -1.91 -38.03 4.88
C THR A 86 -1.01 -38.27 3.67
N ASP A 87 -1.47 -37.88 2.48
CA ASP A 87 -0.73 -38.03 1.24
C ASP A 87 0.36 -36.94 1.05
N SER A 88 1.45 -37.35 0.40
CA SER A 88 2.60 -36.48 0.14
C SER A 88 2.28 -35.35 -0.85
N ALA A 89 1.48 -35.63 -1.90
CA ALA A 89 1.14 -34.64 -2.91
C ALA A 89 0.13 -33.61 -2.36
N GLU A 90 -0.84 -34.07 -1.57
CA GLU A 90 -1.77 -33.19 -0.87
C GLU A 90 -1.03 -32.26 0.12
N ARG A 91 -0.08 -32.79 0.89
CA ARG A 91 0.73 -31.98 1.80
C ARG A 91 1.51 -30.89 1.08
N MET A 92 2.11 -31.20 -0.07
CA MET A 92 2.81 -30.20 -0.90
C MET A 92 1.84 -29.10 -1.40
N LYS A 93 0.62 -29.47 -1.80
CA LYS A 93 -0.40 -28.50 -2.21
C LYS A 93 -0.78 -27.55 -1.06
N LEU A 94 -0.92 -28.06 0.16
CA LEU A 94 -1.21 -27.24 1.34
C LEU A 94 -0.04 -26.32 1.71
N VAL A 95 1.20 -26.80 1.59
CA VAL A 95 2.41 -25.96 1.76
C VAL A 95 2.42 -24.82 0.73
N ALA A 96 2.15 -25.11 -0.55
CA ALA A 96 2.07 -24.10 -1.59
C ALA A 96 0.97 -23.07 -1.31
N ARG A 97 -0.21 -23.52 -0.85
CA ARG A 97 -1.31 -22.64 -0.43
C ARG A 97 -0.90 -21.72 0.73
N TRP A 98 -0.26 -22.27 1.75
CA TRP A 98 0.27 -21.47 2.87
C TRP A 98 1.29 -20.45 2.36
N PHE A 99 2.28 -20.87 1.57
CA PHE A 99 3.31 -19.97 1.04
C PHE A 99 2.69 -18.81 0.24
N VAL A 100 1.77 -19.09 -0.69
CA VAL A 100 1.09 -18.05 -1.47
C VAL A 100 0.29 -17.10 -0.58
N SER A 101 -0.33 -17.60 0.50
CA SER A 101 -1.06 -16.74 1.44
C SER A 101 -0.17 -15.71 2.16
N THR A 102 1.11 -16.01 2.37
CA THR A 102 2.08 -15.08 2.99
C THR A 102 2.50 -13.93 2.06
N LEU A 103 2.39 -14.12 0.74
CA LEU A 103 2.92 -13.15 -0.26
C LEU A 103 2.21 -11.79 -0.17
N TYR A 104 0.91 -11.78 0.13
CA TYR A 104 0.16 -10.53 0.26
C TYR A 104 0.68 -9.69 1.43
N GLY A 105 0.89 -10.31 2.59
CA GLY A 105 1.47 -9.63 3.75
C GLY A 105 2.89 -9.14 3.48
N SER A 106 3.72 -9.96 2.85
CA SER A 106 5.14 -9.65 2.59
C SER A 106 5.36 -8.55 1.55
N TYR A 107 4.49 -8.43 0.53
CA TYR A 107 4.76 -7.57 -0.63
C TYR A 107 3.70 -6.50 -0.91
N ASN A 108 2.49 -6.60 -0.33
CA ASN A 108 1.41 -5.65 -0.55
C ASN A 108 1.15 -4.73 0.65
N LYS A 109 1.62 -5.09 1.85
CA LYS A 109 1.55 -4.20 3.01
C LYS A 109 2.61 -3.09 2.87
N ARG A 110 2.14 -1.90 2.51
CA ARG A 110 2.93 -0.67 2.41
C ARG A 110 2.06 0.54 2.76
#